data_AF-U3T9L5-F1
#
_entry.id   AF-U3T9L5-F1
#
_cell.length_a   1.000
_cell.length_b   1.000
_cell.length_c   1.000
_cell.angle_alpha   90.00
_cell.angle_beta   90.00
_cell.angle_gamma   90.00
#
_symmetry.space_group_name_H-M   'P 1'
#
loop_
_entity.id
_entity.type
_entity.pdbx_description
1 polymer ?
#
loop_
_entity_poly.entity_id
_entity_poly.type
_entity_poly.pdbx_seq_one_letter_code
_entity_poly.pdbx_strand_id
1 'polypeptide(L)'
;MEESGGYVRHVLQGVRLDGGAYYRGGRLVVSLEGPRTLEAVYTTQYLLVVEGRGYWHTGSLAIPLEDLAWESGDARMVPQTLILPSGASLEPANGLFIVSGPEAGEARVVYKTLYKVVVERPGGAEVLWMEDGSKLSLEFDPEIELTPQAKLVLSHVEAGGERISSPRVEMTVTGPLEVRAVYDTYYALETESILGRSLQWVEAGDTATLYFPPEMPGGVFTRLRLSHVVVNGEEAPLGGGRVVVEVDSPKRVVAVYTVEPVAWRIALATIPLAILSTAAAAYLYRLARGL
;
A
#
# COMPACT_ATOMS: atom_id res chain seq x y z
N MET A 1 52.65 -11.30 -45.05
CA MET A 1 51.25 -11.60 -45.42
C MET A 1 50.41 -10.71 -44.53
N GLU A 2 50.33 -9.44 -44.91
CA GLU A 2 49.27 -8.54 -44.47
C GLU A 2 48.01 -9.02 -45.15
N GLU A 3 46.97 -9.37 -44.41
CA GLU A 3 45.65 -9.50 -45.05
C GLU A 3 44.51 -9.39 -44.04
N SER A 4 43.71 -8.34 -44.26
CA SER A 4 42.31 -8.17 -43.89
C SER A 4 41.98 -7.99 -42.40
N GLY A 5 41.24 -6.91 -42.13
CA GLY A 5 40.85 -6.46 -40.78
C GLY A 5 40.27 -7.58 -39.91
N GLY A 6 40.73 -7.65 -38.67
CA GLY A 6 40.50 -8.74 -37.69
C GLY A 6 39.07 -8.94 -37.19
N TYR A 7 38.07 -8.76 -38.05
CA TYR A 7 36.65 -8.92 -37.74
C TYR A 7 36.07 -10.26 -38.17
N VAL A 8 36.82 -11.09 -38.90
CA VAL A 8 36.39 -12.42 -39.34
C VAL A 8 37.43 -13.44 -38.91
N ARG A 9 36.99 -14.50 -38.22
CA ARG A 9 37.85 -15.65 -37.98
C ARG A 9 37.14 -16.93 -38.40
N HIS A 10 37.89 -17.84 -39.01
CA HIS A 10 37.40 -19.17 -39.32
C HIS A 10 37.78 -20.10 -38.18
N VAL A 11 36.77 -20.65 -37.51
CA VAL A 11 36.99 -21.65 -36.45
C VAL A 11 36.81 -23.02 -37.08
N LEU A 12 37.86 -23.83 -37.04
CA LEU A 12 37.79 -25.24 -37.46
C LEU A 12 36.77 -25.95 -36.57
N GLN A 13 35.67 -26.39 -37.17
CA GLN A 13 34.65 -27.15 -36.47
C GLN A 13 34.97 -28.65 -36.51
N GLY A 14 35.59 -29.11 -37.60
CA GLY A 14 35.95 -30.50 -37.77
C GLY A 14 36.56 -30.79 -39.14
N VAL A 15 36.72 -32.08 -39.43
CA VAL A 15 37.23 -32.55 -40.73
C VAL A 15 36.29 -33.62 -41.27
N ARG A 16 36.04 -33.62 -42.57
CA ARG A 16 35.38 -34.73 -43.29
C ARG A 16 36.42 -35.50 -44.07
N LEU A 17 36.27 -36.82 -44.07
CA LEU A 17 37.10 -37.72 -44.88
C LEU A 17 36.24 -38.25 -46.04
N ASP A 18 36.69 -38.03 -47.27
CA ASP A 18 36.05 -38.47 -48.52
C ASP A 18 34.56 -38.10 -48.64
N GLY A 19 34.19 -36.91 -48.17
CA GLY A 19 32.80 -36.45 -48.14
C GLY A 19 31.89 -37.18 -47.14
N GLY A 20 32.45 -38.06 -46.30
CA GLY A 20 31.73 -38.90 -45.34
C GLY A 20 31.58 -38.27 -43.95
N ALA A 21 31.80 -39.08 -42.92
CA ALA A 21 31.56 -38.71 -41.53
C ALA A 21 32.32 -37.45 -41.10
N TYR A 22 31.66 -36.64 -40.27
CA TYR A 22 32.18 -35.41 -39.71
C TYR A 22 32.83 -35.66 -38.35
N TYR A 23 34.08 -35.27 -38.20
CA TYR A 23 34.86 -35.48 -36.97
C TYR A 23 35.14 -34.14 -36.28
N ARG A 24 34.67 -33.96 -35.03
CA ARG A 24 34.83 -32.74 -34.22
C ARG A 24 35.63 -33.00 -32.94
N GLY A 25 36.78 -32.33 -32.80
CA GLY A 25 37.65 -32.38 -31.62
C GLY A 25 38.52 -33.65 -31.51
N GLY A 26 39.78 -33.50 -31.09
CA GLY A 26 40.73 -34.59 -30.87
C GLY A 26 41.71 -34.86 -32.02
N ARG A 27 42.58 -35.87 -31.85
CA ARG A 27 43.55 -36.31 -32.85
C ARG A 27 42.90 -37.34 -33.78
N LEU A 28 42.61 -36.95 -35.02
CA LEU A 28 42.16 -37.87 -36.06
C LEU A 28 43.37 -38.65 -36.59
N VAL A 29 43.31 -39.98 -36.54
CA VAL A 29 44.31 -40.87 -37.15
C VAL A 29 43.62 -41.67 -38.25
N VAL A 30 44.10 -41.52 -39.49
CA VAL A 30 43.51 -42.15 -40.68
C VAL A 30 44.55 -43.07 -41.31
N SER A 31 44.17 -44.32 -41.62
CA SER A 31 45.01 -45.23 -42.42
C SER A 31 44.85 -44.93 -43.91
N LEU A 32 45.95 -44.72 -44.62
CA LEU A 32 45.97 -44.33 -46.04
C LEU A 32 46.27 -45.55 -46.92
N GLU A 33 45.23 -46.22 -47.42
CA GLU A 33 45.33 -47.28 -48.44
C GLU A 33 45.01 -46.78 -49.85
N GLY A 34 45.32 -45.51 -50.14
CA GLY A 34 45.04 -44.84 -51.41
C GLY A 34 44.85 -43.32 -51.25
N PRO A 35 44.65 -42.58 -52.36
CA PRO A 35 44.33 -41.16 -52.31
C PRO A 35 43.00 -40.95 -51.58
N ARG A 36 43.02 -40.09 -50.56
CA ARG A 36 41.89 -39.72 -49.71
C ARG A 36 41.77 -38.19 -49.69
N THR A 37 40.56 -37.68 -49.58
CA THR A 37 40.28 -36.25 -49.49
C THR A 37 39.91 -35.89 -48.06
N LEU A 38 40.67 -34.99 -47.45
CA LEU A 38 40.32 -34.39 -46.16
C LEU A 38 39.77 -32.98 -46.40
N GLU A 39 38.52 -32.76 -46.04
CA GLU A 39 37.87 -31.46 -46.11
C GLU A 39 37.80 -30.87 -44.71
N ALA A 40 38.55 -29.80 -44.47
CA ALA A 40 38.40 -29.02 -43.26
C ALA A 40 37.07 -28.25 -43.29
N VAL A 41 36.24 -28.46 -42.29
CA VAL A 41 34.96 -27.79 -42.14
C VAL A 41 35.14 -26.65 -41.16
N TYR A 42 35.06 -25.43 -41.67
CA TYR A 42 35.14 -24.20 -40.88
C TYR A 42 33.75 -23.62 -40.65
N THR A 43 33.54 -23.00 -39.49
CA THR A 43 32.48 -22.01 -39.32
C THR A 43 33.13 -20.63 -39.33
N THR A 44 32.46 -19.67 -39.95
CA THR A 44 32.88 -18.28 -39.91
C THR A 44 32.37 -17.65 -38.62
N GLN A 45 33.20 -16.92 -37.90
CA GLN A 45 32.75 -16.10 -36.79
C GLN A 45 33.02 -14.65 -37.13
N TYR A 46 32.06 -13.79 -36.82
CA TYR A 46 32.20 -12.35 -36.98
C TYR A 46 32.44 -11.71 -35.60
N LEU A 47 33.35 -10.74 -35.55
CA LEU A 47 33.59 -9.93 -34.38
C LEU A 47 32.50 -8.86 -34.30
N LEU A 48 31.44 -9.17 -33.56
CA LEU A 48 30.54 -8.15 -33.03
C LEU A 48 31.00 -7.83 -31.59
N VAL A 49 31.46 -6.62 -31.36
CA VAL A 49 31.83 -6.15 -30.01
C VAL A 49 30.62 -5.44 -29.42
N VAL A 50 30.08 -5.97 -28.33
CA VAL A 50 29.03 -5.32 -27.55
C VAL A 50 29.62 -5.03 -26.18
N GLU A 51 29.81 -3.75 -25.86
CA GLU A 51 30.41 -3.29 -24.59
C GLU A 51 31.74 -3.97 -24.22
N GLY A 52 32.61 -4.19 -25.21
CA GLY A 52 33.90 -4.83 -25.00
C GLY A 52 33.89 -6.36 -24.93
N ARG A 53 32.73 -7.01 -25.11
CA ARG A 53 32.62 -8.49 -25.23
C ARG A 53 32.55 -8.91 -26.70
N GLY A 54 33.39 -9.88 -27.09
CA GLY A 54 33.76 -10.18 -28.49
C GLY A 54 33.22 -11.49 -29.11
N TYR A 55 33.73 -11.74 -30.34
CA TYR A 55 33.48 -12.82 -31.33
C TYR A 55 32.26 -13.73 -31.14
N TRP A 56 31.32 -13.63 -32.07
CA TRP A 56 30.10 -14.43 -32.11
C TRP A 56 30.02 -15.31 -33.36
N HIS A 57 29.34 -16.44 -33.26
CA HIS A 57 29.18 -17.38 -34.38
C HIS A 57 28.34 -16.78 -35.51
N THR A 58 28.63 -17.14 -36.77
CA THR A 58 27.67 -16.93 -37.88
C THR A 58 26.34 -17.61 -37.57
N GLY A 59 25.27 -16.83 -37.54
CA GLY A 59 23.90 -17.30 -37.32
C GLY A 59 23.05 -16.25 -36.60
N SER A 60 21.96 -16.71 -35.98
CA SER A 60 21.17 -15.92 -35.04
C SER A 60 21.91 -15.84 -33.71
N LEU A 61 22.47 -14.68 -33.39
CA LEU A 61 23.02 -14.42 -32.07
C LEU A 61 21.89 -13.97 -31.15
N ALA A 62 21.71 -14.64 -30.02
CA ALA A 62 20.81 -14.22 -28.96
C ALA A 62 21.64 -13.63 -27.81
N ILE A 63 21.54 -12.31 -27.60
CA ILE A 63 22.20 -11.64 -26.47
C ILE A 63 21.16 -11.45 -25.36
N PRO A 64 21.30 -12.11 -24.19
CA PRO A 64 20.41 -11.91 -23.06
C PRO A 64 20.47 -10.46 -22.55
N LEU A 65 19.31 -9.84 -22.32
CA LEU A 65 19.23 -8.49 -21.75
C LEU A 65 19.89 -8.39 -20.37
N GLU A 66 19.79 -9.45 -19.57
CA GLU A 66 20.35 -9.53 -18.22
C GLU A 66 21.88 -9.41 -18.20
N ASP A 67 22.56 -9.83 -19.27
CA ASP A 67 24.02 -9.75 -19.38
C ASP A 67 24.53 -8.31 -19.62
N LEU A 68 23.62 -7.42 -20.06
CA LEU A 68 23.88 -6.02 -20.38
C LEU A 68 23.21 -5.06 -19.38
N ALA A 69 22.28 -5.54 -18.56
CA ALA A 69 21.69 -4.74 -17.50
C ALA A 69 22.68 -4.57 -16.35
N TRP A 70 22.75 -3.36 -15.79
CA TRP A 70 23.45 -3.14 -14.53
C TRP A 70 22.58 -2.37 -13.55
N GLU A 71 22.79 -2.66 -12.28
CA GLU A 71 22.11 -2.03 -11.15
C GLU A 71 23.16 -1.32 -10.30
N SER A 72 22.85 -0.08 -9.91
CA SER A 72 23.73 0.75 -9.07
C SER A 72 22.88 1.47 -8.04
N GLY A 73 22.67 0.84 -6.89
CA GLY A 73 21.83 1.38 -5.82
C GLY A 73 20.38 1.50 -6.28
N ASP A 74 19.87 2.73 -6.34
CA ASP A 74 18.46 3.02 -6.65
C ASP A 74 18.21 3.31 -8.15
N ALA A 75 19.20 3.06 -9.00
CA ALA A 75 19.07 3.17 -10.45
C ALA A 75 19.46 1.85 -11.13
N ARG A 76 18.68 1.46 -12.13
CA ARG A 76 18.92 0.29 -12.99
C ARG A 76 18.94 0.74 -14.44
N MET A 77 19.97 0.36 -15.16
CA MET A 77 20.07 0.60 -16.60
C MET A 77 19.65 -0.66 -17.32
N VAL A 78 18.60 -0.56 -18.15
CA VAL A 78 18.06 -1.69 -18.91
C VAL A 78 18.30 -1.42 -20.40
N PRO A 79 18.89 -2.38 -21.14
CA PRO A 79 19.05 -2.24 -22.57
C PRO A 79 17.67 -2.12 -23.24
N GLN A 80 17.49 -1.07 -24.02
CA GLN A 80 16.27 -0.81 -24.79
C GLN A 80 16.49 -1.14 -26.26
N THR A 81 17.61 -0.69 -26.82
CA THR A 81 17.86 -0.82 -28.26
C THR A 81 19.32 -1.19 -28.48
N LEU A 82 19.57 -2.15 -29.37
CA LEU A 82 20.92 -2.46 -29.85
C LEU A 82 21.09 -1.87 -31.26
N ILE A 83 22.04 -0.97 -31.41
CA ILE A 83 22.40 -0.36 -32.69
C ILE A 83 23.61 -1.12 -33.24
N LEU A 84 23.41 -1.80 -34.36
CA LEU A 84 24.45 -2.57 -35.04
C LEU A 84 25.42 -1.67 -35.81
N PRO A 85 26.63 -2.16 -36.15
CA PRO A 85 27.58 -1.42 -36.99
C PRO A 85 26.99 -0.99 -38.34
N SER A 86 26.06 -1.78 -38.89
CA SER A 86 25.30 -1.45 -40.10
C SER A 86 24.33 -0.27 -39.94
N GLY A 87 24.10 0.20 -38.71
CA GLY A 87 23.10 1.21 -38.36
C GLY A 87 21.69 0.64 -38.11
N ALA A 88 21.50 -0.67 -38.28
CA ALA A 88 20.25 -1.33 -37.96
C ALA A 88 19.96 -1.28 -36.45
N SER A 89 18.70 -1.02 -36.12
CA SER A 89 18.21 -0.90 -34.74
C SER A 89 17.42 -2.16 -34.38
N LEU A 90 17.82 -2.84 -33.33
CA LEU A 90 17.13 -4.02 -32.81
C LEU A 90 16.50 -3.69 -31.47
N GLU A 91 15.21 -3.97 -31.33
CA GLU A 91 14.50 -4.02 -30.06
C GLU A 91 14.56 -5.45 -29.51
N PRO A 92 14.64 -5.65 -28.19
CA PRO A 92 14.70 -6.97 -27.62
C PRO A 92 13.36 -7.69 -27.75
N ALA A 93 13.40 -8.95 -28.13
CA ALA A 93 12.23 -9.84 -28.19
C ALA A 93 12.44 -10.99 -27.19
N ASN A 94 11.50 -11.17 -26.26
CA ASN A 94 11.58 -12.20 -25.21
C ASN A 94 12.89 -12.17 -24.41
N GLY A 95 13.38 -10.97 -24.09
CA GLY A 95 14.61 -10.79 -23.31
C GLY A 95 15.91 -10.97 -24.08
N LEU A 96 15.85 -11.03 -25.43
CA LEU A 96 17.01 -11.29 -26.28
C LEU A 96 17.10 -10.26 -27.42
N PHE A 97 18.31 -9.81 -27.73
CA PHE A 97 18.60 -9.23 -29.05
C PHE A 97 18.94 -10.35 -30.03
N ILE A 98 18.23 -10.43 -31.15
CA ILE A 98 18.50 -11.41 -32.21
C ILE A 98 19.22 -10.72 -33.37
N VAL A 99 20.53 -10.93 -33.49
CA VAL A 99 21.32 -10.42 -34.62
C VAL A 99 21.32 -11.48 -35.73
N SER A 100 20.95 -11.09 -36.95
CA SER A 100 20.93 -11.99 -38.11
C SER A 100 21.88 -11.47 -39.19
N GLY A 101 22.85 -12.30 -39.60
CA GLY A 101 23.77 -12.00 -40.69
C GLY A 101 25.18 -11.60 -40.26
N PRO A 102 26.07 -11.33 -41.22
CA PRO A 102 27.47 -10.99 -40.95
C PRO A 102 27.60 -9.53 -40.47
N GLU A 103 27.46 -9.32 -39.16
CA GLU A 103 27.70 -8.03 -38.52
C GLU A 103 29.10 -8.01 -37.90
N ALA A 104 29.92 -7.03 -38.32
CA ALA A 104 31.31 -6.89 -37.92
C ALA A 104 31.56 -5.45 -37.48
N GLY A 105 32.03 -5.26 -36.24
CA GLY A 105 32.31 -3.95 -35.67
C GLY A 105 31.77 -3.78 -34.25
N GLU A 106 31.74 -2.55 -33.78
CA GLU A 106 31.23 -2.17 -32.46
C GLU A 106 29.72 -1.88 -32.54
N ALA A 107 28.93 -2.66 -31.82
CA ALA A 107 27.52 -2.34 -31.60
C ALA A 107 27.39 -1.42 -30.38
N ARG A 108 26.44 -0.49 -30.45
CA ARG A 108 26.11 0.42 -29.36
C ARG A 108 24.80 0.00 -28.72
N VAL A 109 24.80 -0.10 -27.40
CA VAL A 109 23.58 -0.32 -26.62
C VAL A 109 23.01 1.05 -26.22
N VAL A 110 21.72 1.24 -26.44
CA VAL A 110 20.95 2.35 -25.89
C VAL A 110 20.22 1.83 -24.66
N TYR A 111 20.43 2.50 -23.55
CA TYR A 111 19.84 2.17 -22.27
C TYR A 111 18.67 3.09 -21.97
N LYS A 112 17.66 2.53 -21.30
CA LYS A 112 16.72 3.31 -20.51
C LYS A 112 17.08 3.20 -19.04
N THR A 113 16.96 4.32 -18.34
CA THR A 113 17.14 4.39 -16.89
C THR A 113 15.83 4.03 -16.21
N LEU A 114 15.87 3.08 -15.29
CA LEU A 114 14.80 2.81 -14.34
C LEU A 114 15.23 3.31 -12.96
N TYR A 115 14.36 4.02 -12.28
CA TYR A 115 14.55 4.40 -10.88
C TYR A 115 13.70 3.53 -9.96
N LYS A 116 14.26 3.25 -8.79
CA LYS A 116 13.56 2.55 -7.72
C LYS A 116 12.57 3.50 -7.06
N VAL A 117 11.31 3.08 -7.01
CA VAL A 117 10.22 3.75 -6.30
C VAL A 117 9.76 2.84 -5.17
N VAL A 118 9.90 3.29 -3.93
CA VAL A 118 9.44 2.55 -2.74
C VAL A 118 8.13 3.17 -2.28
N VAL A 119 7.07 2.37 -2.22
CA VAL A 119 5.74 2.82 -1.78
C VAL A 119 5.40 2.15 -0.46
N GLU A 120 5.43 2.92 0.62
CA GLU A 120 5.10 2.46 1.97
C GLU A 120 3.62 2.67 2.28
N ARG A 121 2.96 1.58 2.68
CA ARG A 121 1.56 1.53 3.14
C ARG A 121 1.50 0.85 4.50
N PRO A 122 0.40 0.96 5.26
CA PRO A 122 0.24 0.25 6.54
C PRO A 122 0.44 -1.27 6.45
N GLY A 123 0.18 -1.88 5.29
CA GLY A 123 0.40 -3.32 5.04
C GLY A 123 1.84 -3.71 4.67
N GLY A 124 2.75 -2.76 4.48
CA GLY A 124 4.14 -3.01 4.08
C GLY A 124 4.61 -2.09 2.95
N ALA A 125 5.87 -2.27 2.55
CA ALA A 125 6.49 -1.55 1.46
C ALA A 125 6.43 -2.36 0.14
N GLU A 126 6.08 -1.69 -0.95
CA GLU A 126 6.15 -2.20 -2.32
C GLU A 126 7.31 -1.53 -3.04
N VAL A 127 8.07 -2.29 -3.83
CA VAL A 127 9.17 -1.74 -4.64
C VAL A 127 8.81 -1.84 -6.11
N LEU A 128 8.80 -0.69 -6.78
CA LEU A 128 8.54 -0.55 -8.21
C LEU A 128 9.81 -0.05 -8.90
N TRP A 129 10.05 -0.53 -10.12
CA TRP A 129 11.11 0.00 -11.00
C TRP A 129 10.45 0.72 -12.17
N MET A 130 10.62 2.03 -12.24
CA MET A 130 9.92 2.88 -13.20
C MET A 130 10.88 3.64 -14.09
N GLU A 131 10.50 3.84 -15.36
CA GLU A 131 11.33 4.56 -16.33
C GLU A 131 11.48 6.04 -15.95
N ASP A 132 12.67 6.59 -16.20
CA ASP A 132 12.91 8.04 -16.13
C ASP A 132 11.95 8.80 -17.05
N GLY A 133 11.32 9.84 -16.52
CA GLY A 133 10.28 10.63 -17.17
C GLY A 133 8.89 9.97 -17.21
N SER A 134 8.72 8.76 -16.69
CA SER A 134 7.40 8.10 -16.66
C SER A 134 6.47 8.71 -15.59
N LYS A 135 5.16 8.55 -15.76
CA LYS A 135 4.15 9.02 -14.79
C LYS A 135 3.85 7.94 -13.76
N LEU A 136 4.10 8.25 -12.49
CA LEU A 136 3.61 7.49 -11.35
C LEU A 136 2.23 8.00 -10.96
N SER A 137 1.26 7.10 -10.86
CA SER A 137 -0.10 7.37 -10.37
C SER A 137 -0.41 6.37 -9.26
N LEU A 138 -0.53 6.88 -8.04
CA LEU A 138 -0.86 6.09 -6.86
C LEU A 138 -2.17 6.59 -6.27
N GLU A 139 -2.95 5.65 -5.75
CA GLU A 139 -4.17 5.91 -4.99
C GLU A 139 -4.05 5.18 -3.65
N PHE A 140 -4.33 5.90 -2.58
CA PHE A 140 -4.28 5.42 -1.21
C PHE A 140 -5.68 5.43 -0.61
N ASP A 141 -6.00 4.42 0.18
CA ASP A 141 -7.29 4.36 0.87
C ASP A 141 -7.38 5.52 1.87
N PRO A 142 -8.41 6.40 1.79
CA PRO A 142 -8.53 7.53 2.71
C PRO A 142 -8.84 7.07 4.14
N GLU A 143 -9.47 5.91 4.30
CA GLU A 143 -9.74 5.28 5.58
C GLU A 143 -9.48 3.78 5.50
N ILE A 144 -8.83 3.20 6.51
CA ILE A 144 -8.58 1.76 6.63
C ILE A 144 -9.19 1.29 7.96
N GLU A 145 -10.20 0.43 7.89
CA GLU A 145 -10.79 -0.17 9.08
C GLU A 145 -9.86 -1.25 9.64
N LEU A 146 -9.40 -1.08 10.89
CA LEU A 146 -8.59 -2.09 11.59
C LEU A 146 -9.49 -3.07 12.34
N THR A 147 -10.51 -2.52 13.02
CA THR A 147 -11.56 -3.23 13.76
C THR A 147 -12.84 -2.39 13.72
N PRO A 148 -14.01 -2.91 14.13
CA PRO A 148 -15.23 -2.12 14.22
C PRO A 148 -15.14 -0.87 15.11
N GLN A 149 -14.11 -0.76 15.96
CA GLN A 149 -13.90 0.33 16.91
C GLN A 149 -12.57 1.08 16.71
N ALA A 150 -11.82 0.78 15.65
CA ALA A 150 -10.55 1.43 15.35
C ALA A 150 -10.33 1.54 13.84
N LYS A 151 -9.94 2.73 13.37
CA LYS A 151 -9.62 2.97 11.96
C LYS A 151 -8.39 3.85 11.82
N LEU A 152 -7.73 3.74 10.68
CA LEU A 152 -6.70 4.68 10.24
C LEU A 152 -7.34 5.68 9.27
N VAL A 153 -7.02 6.96 9.38
CA VAL A 153 -7.46 8.01 8.47
C VAL A 153 -6.24 8.63 7.83
N LEU A 154 -6.24 8.74 6.49
CA LEU A 154 -5.10 9.29 5.75
C LEU A 154 -4.90 10.75 6.14
N SER A 155 -3.77 11.04 6.78
CA SER A 155 -3.36 12.38 7.15
C SER A 155 -2.80 13.12 5.93
N HIS A 156 -1.84 12.46 5.27
CA HIS A 156 -1.15 12.96 4.08
C HIS A 156 -0.29 11.86 3.46
N VAL A 157 0.19 12.11 2.25
CA VAL A 157 1.25 11.33 1.60
C VAL A 157 2.52 12.17 1.55
N GLU A 158 3.63 11.60 1.99
CA GLU A 158 4.97 12.15 1.80
C GLU A 158 5.56 11.56 0.51
N ALA A 159 5.94 12.40 -0.44
CA ALA A 159 6.52 11.94 -1.69
C ALA A 159 7.57 12.94 -2.18
N GLY A 160 8.81 12.48 -2.36
CA GLY A 160 9.91 13.34 -2.82
C GLY A 160 10.19 14.54 -1.90
N GLY A 161 9.86 14.42 -0.61
CA GLY A 161 10.00 15.50 0.38
C GLY A 161 8.81 16.48 0.43
N GLU A 162 7.79 16.30 -0.39
CA GLU A 162 6.56 17.09 -0.35
C GLU A 162 5.45 16.39 0.44
N ARG A 163 4.63 17.18 1.14
CA ARG A 163 3.43 16.71 1.86
C ARG A 163 2.19 16.98 1.02
N ILE A 164 1.49 15.91 0.63
CA ILE A 164 0.32 15.94 -0.24
C ILE A 164 -0.90 15.49 0.57
N SER A 165 -1.91 16.36 0.73
CA SER A 165 -3.15 16.04 1.48
C SER A 165 -4.18 15.24 0.66
N SER A 166 -3.87 14.88 -0.58
CA SER A 166 -4.76 14.13 -1.47
C SER A 166 -4.46 12.62 -1.40
N PRO A 167 -5.50 11.75 -1.40
CA PRO A 167 -5.31 10.30 -1.48
C PRO A 167 -4.80 9.84 -2.85
N ARG A 168 -4.91 10.69 -3.88
CA ARG A 168 -4.35 10.43 -5.21
C ARG A 168 -3.09 11.26 -5.40
N VAL A 169 -2.01 10.59 -5.79
CA VAL A 169 -0.71 11.19 -6.05
C VAL A 169 -0.34 10.91 -7.50
N GLU A 170 -0.06 11.97 -8.26
CA GLU A 170 0.44 11.89 -9.63
C GLU A 170 1.74 12.68 -9.74
N MET A 171 2.81 12.05 -10.23
CA MET A 171 4.10 12.70 -10.42
C MET A 171 4.91 12.05 -11.54
N THR A 172 5.95 12.75 -11.98
CA THR A 172 6.91 12.23 -12.97
C THR A 172 8.13 11.69 -12.24
N VAL A 173 8.53 10.47 -12.56
CA VAL A 173 9.70 9.82 -11.96
C VAL A 173 10.95 10.34 -12.64
N THR A 174 11.73 11.18 -11.96
CA THR A 174 13.00 11.73 -12.48
C THR A 174 14.23 11.26 -11.70
N GLY A 175 14.01 10.43 -10.68
CA GLY A 175 15.04 9.90 -9.79
C GLY A 175 14.45 8.86 -8.84
N PRO A 176 15.28 8.27 -7.95
CA PRO A 176 14.81 7.45 -6.85
C PRO A 176 13.75 8.18 -6.03
N LEU A 177 12.70 7.46 -5.64
CA LEU A 177 11.56 8.07 -4.97
C LEU A 177 11.06 7.19 -3.82
N GLU A 178 10.90 7.79 -2.66
CA GLU A 178 10.17 7.19 -1.55
C GLU A 178 8.81 7.89 -1.44
N VAL A 179 7.75 7.09 -1.43
CA VAL A 179 6.37 7.53 -1.25
C VAL A 179 5.81 6.84 -0.03
N ARG A 180 5.39 7.61 0.97
CA ARG A 180 4.89 7.09 2.24
C ARG A 180 3.53 7.67 2.55
N ALA A 181 2.53 6.81 2.74
CA ALA A 181 1.25 7.24 3.26
C ALA A 181 1.28 7.30 4.79
N VAL A 182 0.97 8.47 5.33
CA VAL A 182 0.94 8.73 6.78
C VAL A 182 -0.52 8.76 7.23
N TYR A 183 -0.83 7.90 8.20
CA TYR A 183 -2.17 7.74 8.74
C TYR A 183 -2.23 8.13 10.21
N ASP A 184 -3.30 8.80 10.59
CA ASP A 184 -3.67 9.08 11.97
C ASP A 184 -4.61 7.98 12.46
N THR A 185 -4.45 7.54 13.70
CA THR A 185 -5.29 6.48 14.29
C THR A 185 -6.51 7.10 14.95
N TYR A 186 -7.69 6.56 14.70
CA TYR A 186 -8.95 6.99 15.29
C TYR A 186 -9.61 5.83 16.04
N TYR A 187 -10.11 6.11 17.23
CA TYR A 187 -10.86 5.14 18.03
C TYR A 187 -12.33 5.56 18.18
N ALA A 188 -13.19 4.56 18.29
CA ALA A 188 -14.59 4.73 18.60
C ALA A 188 -14.79 5.18 20.05
N LEU A 189 -15.47 6.30 20.23
CA LEU A 189 -16.03 6.77 21.48
C LEU A 189 -17.55 6.54 21.44
N GLU A 190 -17.99 5.47 22.10
CA GLU A 190 -19.40 5.14 22.26
C GLU A 190 -19.93 5.84 23.50
N THR A 191 -21.00 6.61 23.36
CA THR A 191 -21.66 7.28 24.49
C THR A 191 -23.10 6.80 24.62
N GLU A 192 -23.49 6.37 25.81
CA GLU A 192 -24.83 5.88 26.11
C GLU A 192 -25.43 6.70 27.27
N SER A 193 -26.67 7.13 27.07
CA SER A 193 -27.48 7.77 28.09
C SER A 193 -28.95 7.41 27.90
N ILE A 194 -29.82 7.90 28.78
CA ILE A 194 -31.27 7.83 28.58
C ILE A 194 -31.70 8.44 27.24
N LEU A 195 -30.96 9.44 26.72
CA LEU A 195 -31.30 10.09 25.46
C LEU A 195 -30.98 9.22 24.23
N GLY A 196 -30.24 8.12 24.42
CA GLY A 196 -29.86 7.21 23.35
C GLY A 196 -28.36 6.89 23.35
N ARG A 197 -27.94 6.27 22.25
CA ARG A 197 -26.55 5.92 21.97
C ARG A 197 -26.03 6.78 20.82
N SER A 198 -24.79 7.25 20.93
CA SER A 198 -24.05 7.88 19.84
C SER A 198 -22.65 7.32 19.75
N LEU A 199 -22.12 7.32 18.53
CA LEU A 199 -20.77 6.88 18.20
C LEU A 199 -20.04 8.07 17.59
N GLN A 200 -18.87 8.41 18.14
CA GLN A 200 -17.99 9.44 17.63
C GLN A 200 -16.61 8.85 17.37
N TRP A 201 -15.96 9.23 16.27
CA TRP A 201 -14.55 8.90 16.03
C TRP A 201 -13.67 10.03 16.55
N VAL A 202 -12.69 9.69 17.37
CA VAL A 202 -11.75 10.65 17.97
C VAL A 202 -10.34 10.16 17.68
N GLU A 203 -9.44 11.08 17.34
CA GLU A 203 -8.04 10.78 17.09
C GLU A 203 -7.38 10.19 18.35
N ALA A 204 -6.46 9.27 18.17
CA ALA A 204 -5.78 8.59 19.26
C ALA A 204 -4.91 9.58 20.06
N GLY A 205 -5.14 9.65 21.37
CA GLY A 205 -4.48 10.59 22.27
C GLY A 205 -5.17 11.95 22.40
N ASP A 206 -6.20 12.23 21.61
CA ASP A 206 -7.01 13.43 21.78
C ASP A 206 -8.00 13.31 22.93
N THR A 207 -8.48 14.45 23.42
CA THR A 207 -9.50 14.51 24.47
C THR A 207 -10.88 14.87 23.91
N ALA A 208 -11.89 14.07 24.24
CA ALA A 208 -13.28 14.38 23.97
C ALA A 208 -13.96 14.99 25.21
N THR A 209 -14.66 16.11 25.04
CA THR A 209 -15.49 16.71 26.10
C THR A 209 -16.95 16.35 25.87
N LEU A 210 -17.52 15.57 26.77
CA LEU A 210 -18.91 15.13 26.74
C LEU A 210 -19.73 15.95 27.73
N TYR A 211 -20.95 16.33 27.33
CA TYR A 211 -21.89 17.04 28.18
C TYR A 211 -23.16 16.21 28.40
N PHE A 212 -23.44 15.97 29.67
CA PHE A 212 -24.63 15.30 30.16
C PHE A 212 -25.43 16.29 31.03
N PRO A 213 -26.69 16.60 30.70
CA PRO A 213 -27.50 17.51 31.50
C PRO A 213 -27.58 17.04 32.96
N PRO A 214 -27.27 17.89 33.96
CA PRO A 214 -27.33 17.48 35.37
C PRO A 214 -28.72 17.05 35.83
N GLU A 215 -29.76 17.65 35.24
CA GLU A 215 -31.16 17.31 35.46
C GLU A 215 -31.89 17.20 34.12
N MET A 216 -32.80 16.23 34.03
CA MET A 216 -33.69 16.04 32.90
C MET A 216 -35.13 15.83 33.37
N PRO A 217 -36.13 16.22 32.55
CA PRO A 217 -37.52 15.94 32.87
C PRO A 217 -37.74 14.42 33.01
N GLY A 218 -38.34 14.03 34.14
CA GLY A 218 -38.83 12.68 34.37
C GLY A 218 -40.34 12.59 34.12
N GLY A 219 -41.03 11.75 34.89
CA GLY A 219 -42.48 11.68 34.89
C GLY A 219 -43.13 12.88 35.59
N VAL A 220 -44.46 12.86 35.70
CA VAL A 220 -45.22 13.95 36.36
C VAL A 220 -44.69 14.25 37.76
N PHE A 221 -44.34 13.22 38.53
CA PHE A 221 -43.87 13.35 39.92
C PHE A 221 -42.38 13.12 40.12
N THR A 222 -41.61 12.94 39.04
CA THR A 222 -40.19 12.60 39.14
C THR A 222 -39.34 13.48 38.24
N ARG A 223 -38.06 13.59 38.59
CA ARG A 223 -37.02 14.15 37.75
C ARG A 223 -35.87 13.15 37.66
N LEU A 224 -35.12 13.23 36.58
CA LEU A 224 -33.92 12.43 36.42
C LEU A 224 -32.73 13.31 36.75
N ARG A 225 -31.92 12.85 37.68
CA ARG A 225 -30.69 13.54 38.08
C ARG A 225 -29.50 12.70 37.67
N LEU A 226 -28.54 13.32 37.00
CA LEU A 226 -27.27 12.67 36.67
C LEU A 226 -26.58 12.28 37.99
N SER A 227 -26.41 10.98 38.20
CA SER A 227 -25.78 10.44 39.40
C SER A 227 -24.27 10.38 39.22
N HIS A 228 -23.82 9.69 38.18
CA HIS A 228 -22.41 9.52 37.85
C HIS A 228 -22.26 9.17 36.37
N VAL A 229 -21.02 9.21 35.88
CA VAL A 229 -20.66 8.78 34.53
C VAL A 229 -19.61 7.69 34.65
N VAL A 230 -19.77 6.63 33.87
CA VAL A 230 -18.87 5.48 33.85
C VAL A 230 -18.11 5.47 32.53
N VAL A 231 -16.78 5.43 32.56
CA VAL A 231 -15.91 5.28 31.39
C VAL A 231 -15.24 3.92 31.49
N ASN A 232 -15.52 3.02 30.52
CA ASN A 232 -14.99 1.65 30.50
C ASN A 232 -15.23 0.84 31.79
N GLY A 233 -16.31 1.13 32.52
CA GLY A 233 -16.65 0.44 33.77
C GLY A 233 -16.19 1.16 35.04
N GLU A 234 -15.39 2.23 34.92
CA GLU A 234 -14.89 3.01 36.05
C GLU A 234 -15.61 4.37 36.17
N GLU A 235 -15.88 4.81 37.39
CA GLU A 235 -16.52 6.12 37.62
C GLU A 235 -15.57 7.26 37.26
N ALA A 236 -16.01 8.14 36.36
CA ALA A 236 -15.25 9.28 35.90
C ALA A 236 -15.61 10.54 36.69
N PRO A 237 -14.64 11.45 36.92
CA PRO A 237 -14.89 12.70 37.61
C PRO A 237 -15.89 13.56 36.80
N LEU A 238 -16.94 14.02 37.48
CA LEU A 238 -18.01 14.82 36.88
C LEU A 238 -17.91 16.29 37.33
N GLY A 239 -17.66 17.20 36.38
CA GLY A 239 -17.61 18.64 36.63
C GLY A 239 -18.79 19.37 35.99
N GLY A 240 -19.87 19.62 36.75
CA GLY A 240 -21.02 20.39 36.25
C GLY A 240 -21.72 19.75 35.04
N GLY A 241 -21.81 18.42 35.01
CA GLY A 241 -22.37 17.67 33.88
C GLY A 241 -21.38 17.43 32.73
N ARG A 242 -20.12 17.86 32.86
CA ARG A 242 -19.07 17.61 31.84
C ARG A 242 -18.13 16.51 32.28
N VAL A 243 -17.74 15.69 31.31
CA VAL A 243 -16.70 14.66 31.45
C VAL A 243 -15.70 14.85 30.31
N VAL A 244 -14.41 14.87 30.65
CA VAL A 244 -13.32 14.91 29.68
C VAL A 244 -12.70 13.52 29.63
N VAL A 245 -12.63 12.94 28.43
CA VAL A 245 -12.13 11.58 28.21
C VAL A 245 -10.98 11.65 27.22
N GLU A 246 -9.79 11.21 27.63
CA GLU A 246 -8.68 10.95 26.71
C GLU A 246 -8.94 9.64 25.95
N VAL A 247 -8.78 9.67 24.64
CA VAL A 247 -9.13 8.56 23.75
C VAL A 247 -7.85 7.92 23.20
N ASP A 248 -7.19 7.12 24.02
CA ASP A 248 -6.02 6.30 23.66
C ASP A 248 -6.39 4.87 23.20
N SER A 249 -7.64 4.49 23.35
CA SER A 249 -8.22 3.19 22.99
C SER A 249 -9.72 3.37 22.70
N PRO A 250 -10.42 2.36 22.16
CA PRO A 250 -11.88 2.38 22.17
C PRO A 250 -12.42 2.63 23.58
N LYS A 251 -13.35 3.57 23.71
CA LYS A 251 -13.97 3.94 24.99
C LYS A 251 -15.48 3.83 24.90
N ARG A 252 -16.10 3.36 25.98
CA ARG A 252 -17.55 3.39 26.21
C ARG A 252 -17.85 4.25 27.43
N VAL A 253 -18.65 5.28 27.24
CA VAL A 253 -19.09 6.24 28.26
C VAL A 253 -20.57 6.05 28.53
N VAL A 254 -20.94 5.80 29.77
CA VAL A 254 -22.33 5.58 30.18
C VAL A 254 -22.71 6.62 31.23
N ALA A 255 -23.71 7.45 30.91
CA ALA A 255 -24.27 8.40 31.87
C ALA A 255 -25.43 7.75 32.64
N VAL A 256 -25.27 7.64 33.96
CA VAL A 256 -26.25 6.99 34.84
C VAL A 256 -27.09 8.03 35.54
N TYR A 257 -28.41 7.93 35.39
CA TYR A 257 -29.37 8.86 35.99
C TYR A 257 -30.18 8.15 37.08
N THR A 258 -30.37 8.83 38.21
CA THR A 258 -31.26 8.40 39.29
C THR A 258 -32.60 9.11 39.20
N VAL A 259 -33.68 8.38 39.44
CA VAL A 259 -35.03 8.93 39.53
C VAL A 259 -35.23 9.55 40.91
N GLU A 260 -35.43 10.86 40.98
CA GLU A 260 -35.75 11.56 42.23
C GLU A 260 -37.22 11.99 42.25
N PRO A 261 -37.95 11.80 43.36
CA PRO A 261 -39.29 12.35 43.53
C PRO A 261 -39.24 13.87 43.64
N VAL A 262 -40.17 14.54 42.95
CA VAL A 262 -40.32 15.99 43.03
C VAL A 262 -41.36 16.30 44.11
N ALA A 263 -40.89 16.44 45.35
CA ALA A 263 -41.73 16.53 46.55
C ALA A 263 -42.86 17.56 46.44
N TRP A 264 -42.61 18.74 45.86
CA TRP A 264 -43.64 19.77 45.70
C TRP A 264 -44.76 19.36 44.73
N ARG A 265 -44.44 18.61 43.66
CA ARG A 265 -45.46 18.09 42.72
C ARG A 265 -46.32 17.03 43.40
N ILE A 266 -45.71 16.19 44.22
CA ILE A 266 -46.41 15.17 45.02
C ILE A 266 -47.32 15.86 46.05
N ALA A 267 -46.83 16.90 46.73
CA ALA A 267 -47.63 17.69 47.67
C ALA A 267 -48.84 18.35 46.98
N LEU A 268 -48.64 19.00 45.83
CA LEU A 268 -49.75 19.60 45.07
C LEU A 268 -50.80 18.59 44.62
N ALA A 269 -50.41 17.37 44.25
CA ALA A 269 -51.36 16.33 43.87
C ALA A 269 -52.11 15.73 45.07
N THR A 270 -51.50 15.71 46.25
CA THR A 270 -52.09 15.12 47.46
C THR A 270 -52.98 16.09 48.23
N ILE A 271 -52.77 17.41 48.12
CA ILE A 271 -53.61 18.43 48.78
C ILE A 271 -55.11 18.31 48.42
N PRO A 272 -55.53 18.24 47.14
CA PRO A 272 -56.94 18.08 46.78
C PRO A 272 -57.55 16.77 47.32
N LEU A 273 -56.77 15.68 47.32
CA LEU A 273 -57.22 14.40 47.86
C LEU A 273 -57.43 14.47 49.38
N ALA A 274 -56.53 15.12 50.10
CA ALA A 274 -56.69 15.37 51.53
C ALA A 274 -57.94 16.22 51.81
N ILE A 275 -58.17 17.29 51.04
CA ILE A 275 -59.36 18.14 51.17
C ILE A 275 -60.65 17.36 50.87
N LEU A 276 -60.69 16.55 49.81
CA LEU A 276 -61.85 15.73 49.47
C LEU A 276 -62.12 14.67 50.54
N SER A 277 -61.09 14.01 51.07
CA SER A 277 -61.25 12.99 52.12
C SER A 277 -61.81 13.58 53.42
N THR A 278 -61.33 14.76 53.83
CA THR A 278 -61.83 15.48 55.01
C THR A 278 -63.26 15.98 54.80
N ALA A 279 -63.59 16.50 53.61
CA ALA A 279 -64.95 16.89 53.26
C ALA A 279 -65.92 15.71 53.26
N ALA A 280 -65.52 14.57 52.68
CA ALA A 280 -66.32 13.34 52.67
C ALA A 280 -66.54 12.78 54.09
N ALA A 281 -65.50 12.76 54.93
CA ALA A 281 -65.61 12.34 56.32
C ALA A 281 -66.57 13.26 57.11
N ALA A 282 -66.47 14.58 56.92
CA ALA A 282 -67.39 15.54 57.52
C ALA A 282 -68.84 15.35 57.04
N TYR A 283 -69.04 15.04 55.76
CA TYR A 283 -70.35 14.75 55.18
C TYR A 283 -70.98 13.48 55.77
N LEU A 284 -70.23 12.38 55.81
CA LEU A 284 -70.68 11.12 56.41
C LEU A 284 -70.98 11.26 57.90
N TYR A 285 -70.16 12.01 58.65
CA TYR A 285 -70.42 12.30 60.07
C TYR A 285 -71.73 13.05 60.28
N ARG A 286 -72.05 14.02 59.41
CA ARG A 286 -73.34 14.75 59.48
C ARG A 286 -74.52 13.84 59.21
N LEU A 287 -74.42 12.94 58.23
CA LEU A 287 -75.48 11.95 57.95
C LEU A 287 -75.70 11.01 59.14
N ALA A 288 -74.64 10.52 59.77
CA ALA A 288 -74.73 9.61 60.92
C ALA A 288 -75.34 10.25 62.18
N ARG A 289 -75.29 11.58 62.33
CA ARG A 289 -75.81 12.30 63.50
C ARG A 289 -77.26 12.78 63.33
N GLY A 290 -77.79 12.72 62.12
CA GLY A 290 -79.16 13.12 61.78
C GLY A 290 -80.14 11.94 61.63
N LEU A 291 -79.67 10.72 61.84
CA LEU A 291 -80.44 9.47 61.98
C LEU A 291 -80.52 9.10 63.46
#